data_AF-A0A0K8SWL3-F1
#
_entry.id   AF-A0A0K8SWL3-F1
#
_cell.length_a   1.000
_cell.length_b   1.000
_cell.length_c   1.000
_cell.angle_alpha   90.00
_cell.angle_beta   90.00
_cell.angle_gamma   90.00
#
_symmetry.space_group_name_H-M   'P 1'
#
loop_
_entity.id
_entity.type
_entity.pdbx_description
1 polymer ?
#
loop_
_entity_poly.entity_id
_entity_poly.type
_entity_poly.pdbx_seq_one_letter_code
_entity_poly.pdbx_strand_id
1 'polypeptide(L)'
;MMQGLEPDAKRVLPGSTADIDADVARTVYKLANEVIDSVDQTALLSYLGIKSDQRPDANSIKTSMEKQKTALIDALARKGSTLAKFLLMPDKLVGDGDIKPTLEAIDDIWLNLLKYVESSDLKAAGYFGLWHAAALNQHGRLLKVAGKMYEEKSSKELEDCIVWAMGQLGWDHAAQHVTRSTLVRFPPVYRVF
;
A
#
# COMPACT_ATOMS: atom_id res chain seq x y z
N MET A 1 0.08 -10.70 -12.32
CA MET A 1 -1.30 -11.23 -12.31
C MET A 1 -2.22 -10.36 -11.44
N MET A 2 -1.82 -9.98 -10.21
CA MET A 2 -2.65 -9.15 -9.31
C MET A 2 -2.90 -7.70 -9.78
N GLN A 3 -2.01 -7.11 -10.57
CA GLN A 3 -2.19 -5.76 -11.12
C GLN A 3 -3.41 -5.61 -12.04
N GLY A 4 -3.90 -6.73 -12.61
CA GLY A 4 -5.12 -6.74 -13.41
C GLY A 4 -6.40 -6.65 -12.59
N LEU A 5 -6.38 -7.11 -11.34
CA LEU A 5 -7.53 -7.06 -10.42
C LEU A 5 -7.63 -5.71 -9.72
N GLU A 6 -6.50 -5.13 -9.33
CA GLU A 6 -6.45 -3.80 -8.72
C GLU A 6 -5.33 -2.97 -9.37
N PRO A 7 -5.66 -2.17 -10.40
CA PRO A 7 -4.73 -1.29 -11.07
C PRO A 7 -4.30 -0.14 -10.15
N ASP A 8 -3.03 0.25 -10.25
CA ASP A 8 -2.46 1.27 -9.36
C ASP A 8 -3.15 2.64 -9.46
N ALA A 9 -3.68 2.96 -10.64
CA ALA A 9 -4.40 4.20 -10.90
C ALA A 9 -5.81 4.26 -10.26
N LYS A 10 -6.38 3.12 -9.85
CA LYS A 10 -7.71 3.03 -9.24
C LYS A 10 -7.65 2.65 -7.75
N ARG A 11 -6.46 2.71 -7.15
CA ARG A 11 -6.27 2.36 -5.75
C ARG A 11 -6.96 3.37 -4.84
N VAL A 12 -7.83 2.87 -3.98
CA VAL A 12 -8.49 3.67 -2.94
C VAL A 12 -7.48 3.98 -1.83
N LEU A 13 -7.45 5.23 -1.37
CA LEU A 13 -6.58 5.71 -0.31
C LEU A 13 -7.35 5.84 1.02
N PRO A 14 -6.65 5.86 2.17
CA PRO A 14 -7.27 6.14 3.46
C PRO A 14 -8.08 7.44 3.45
N GLY A 15 -9.23 7.44 4.14
CA GLY A 15 -10.14 8.59 4.18
C GLY A 15 -11.05 8.78 2.95
N SER A 16 -10.87 7.97 1.90
CA SER A 16 -11.72 8.05 0.72
C SER A 16 -13.15 7.55 0.97
N THR A 17 -14.12 8.22 0.36
CA THR A 17 -15.52 7.80 0.33
C THR A 17 -15.83 6.82 -0.81
N ALA A 18 -14.88 6.55 -1.71
CA ALA A 18 -15.06 5.67 -2.86
C ALA A 18 -15.49 4.26 -2.44
N ASP A 19 -16.33 3.63 -3.27
CA ASP A 19 -16.74 2.25 -3.06
C ASP A 19 -15.61 1.28 -3.41
N ILE A 20 -15.52 0.21 -2.64
CA ILE A 20 -14.56 -0.87 -2.84
C ILE A 20 -15.37 -2.12 -3.17
N ASP A 21 -15.04 -2.76 -4.28
CA ASP A 21 -15.62 -4.05 -4.63
C ASP A 21 -15.11 -5.12 -3.64
N ALA A 22 -16.02 -5.61 -2.80
CA ALA A 22 -15.71 -6.57 -1.75
C ALA A 22 -15.23 -7.91 -2.29
N ASP A 23 -15.73 -8.35 -3.45
CA ASP A 23 -15.35 -9.63 -4.04
C ASP A 23 -13.97 -9.55 -4.68
N VAL A 24 -13.65 -8.42 -5.33
CA VAL A 24 -12.29 -8.14 -5.80
C VAL A 24 -11.32 -8.09 -4.61
N ALA A 25 -11.67 -7.39 -3.53
CA ALA A 25 -10.82 -7.31 -2.34
C ALA A 25 -10.55 -8.70 -1.72
N ARG A 26 -11.57 -9.55 -1.58
CA ARG A 26 -11.40 -10.93 -1.10
C ARG A 26 -10.53 -11.77 -2.03
N THR A 27 -10.70 -11.61 -3.34
CA THR A 27 -9.89 -12.32 -4.34
C THR A 27 -8.42 -11.90 -4.26
N VAL A 28 -8.15 -10.61 -4.14
CA VAL A 28 -6.79 -10.08 -3.94
C VAL A 28 -6.17 -10.64 -2.66
N TYR A 29 -6.92 -10.68 -1.56
CA TYR A 29 -6.43 -11.25 -0.30
C TYR A 29 -6.04 -12.73 -0.44
N LYS A 30 -6.91 -13.55 -1.03
CA LYS A 30 -6.67 -15.00 -1.23
C LYS A 30 -5.47 -15.26 -2.15
N LEU A 31 -5.43 -14.60 -3.30
CA LEU A 31 -4.33 -14.77 -4.27
C LEU A 31 -3.00 -14.29 -3.70
N ALA A 32 -2.99 -13.18 -2.96
CA ALA A 32 -1.79 -12.73 -2.26
C ALA A 32 -1.29 -13.77 -1.25
N ASN A 33 -2.20 -14.43 -0.54
CA ASN A 33 -1.85 -15.48 0.39
C ASN A 33 -1.18 -16.68 -0.31
N GLU A 34 -1.77 -17.15 -1.42
CA GLU A 34 -1.18 -18.24 -2.21
C GLU A 34 0.23 -17.91 -2.73
N VAL A 35 0.45 -16.67 -3.20
CA VAL A 35 1.77 -16.22 -3.65
C VAL A 35 2.78 -16.22 -2.49
N ILE A 36 2.39 -15.69 -1.32
CA ILE A 36 3.26 -15.66 -0.13
C ILE A 36 3.63 -17.09 0.30
N ASP A 37 2.67 -18.00 0.29
CA ASP A 37 2.86 -19.40 0.69
C ASP A 37 3.72 -20.18 -0.34
N SER A 38 3.70 -19.77 -1.61
CA SER A 38 4.51 -20.40 -2.68
C SER A 38 5.99 -20.02 -2.66
N VAL A 39 6.38 -18.96 -1.94
CA VAL A 39 7.76 -18.45 -1.90
C VAL A 39 8.47 -18.93 -0.64
N ASP A 40 9.60 -19.62 -0.82
CA ASP A 40 10.51 -19.92 0.29
C ASP A 40 11.26 -18.66 0.73
N GLN A 41 10.69 -18.00 1.73
CA GLN A 41 11.22 -16.76 2.31
C GLN A 41 12.58 -16.93 3.00
N THR A 42 12.83 -18.10 3.60
CA THR A 42 14.10 -18.38 4.28
C THR A 42 15.22 -18.55 3.27
N ALA A 43 14.97 -19.28 2.18
CA ALA A 43 15.92 -19.40 1.08
C ALA A 43 16.18 -18.04 0.42
N LEU A 44 15.13 -17.23 0.21
CA LEU A 44 15.25 -15.91 -0.39
C LEU A 44 16.08 -14.93 0.47
N LEU A 45 15.83 -14.87 1.78
CA LEU A 45 16.61 -14.04 2.69
C LEU A 45 18.06 -14.51 2.79
N SER A 46 18.27 -15.82 2.78
CA SER A 46 19.62 -16.41 2.76
C SER A 46 20.37 -16.01 1.49
N TYR A 47 19.69 -16.02 0.33
CA TYR A 47 20.25 -15.55 -0.94
C TYR A 47 20.62 -14.05 -0.89
N LEU A 48 19.77 -13.20 -0.33
CA LEU A 48 20.04 -11.76 -0.19
C LEU A 48 21.28 -11.44 0.66
N GLY A 49 21.68 -12.35 1.55
CA GLY A 49 22.91 -12.24 2.33
C GLY A 49 24.20 -12.59 1.59
N ILE A 50 24.12 -13.20 0.39
CA ILE A 50 25.29 -13.62 -0.38
C ILE A 50 25.95 -12.41 -1.06
N LYS A 51 27.21 -12.12 -0.68
CA LYS A 51 27.99 -11.02 -1.28
C LYS A 51 28.49 -11.31 -2.69
N SER A 52 28.88 -12.56 -2.95
CA SER A 52 29.42 -12.98 -4.23
C SER A 52 29.11 -14.46 -4.44
N ASP A 53 28.32 -14.75 -5.47
CA ASP A 53 27.95 -16.11 -5.85
C ASP A 53 28.93 -16.61 -6.90
N GLN A 54 29.74 -17.60 -6.53
CA GLN A 54 30.80 -18.17 -7.38
C GLN A 54 30.31 -19.35 -8.23
N ARG A 55 29.02 -19.69 -8.14
CA ARG A 55 28.45 -20.78 -8.93
C ARG A 55 28.38 -20.41 -10.41
N PRO A 56 28.57 -21.36 -11.33
CA PRO A 56 28.55 -21.09 -12.77
C PRO A 56 27.17 -20.60 -13.26
N ASP A 57 26.09 -20.93 -12.56
CA ASP A 57 24.71 -20.54 -12.82
C ASP A 57 24.23 -19.32 -12.01
N ALA A 58 25.13 -18.58 -11.35
CA ALA A 58 24.80 -17.45 -10.49
C ALA A 58 23.86 -16.40 -11.14
N ASN A 59 24.01 -16.14 -12.44
CA ASN A 59 23.18 -15.16 -13.15
C ASN A 59 21.72 -15.62 -13.32
N SER A 60 21.49 -16.92 -13.56
CA SER A 60 20.13 -17.46 -13.69
C SER A 60 19.45 -17.51 -12.33
N ILE A 61 20.19 -17.93 -11.28
CA ILE A 61 19.73 -17.92 -9.89
C ILE A 61 19.33 -16.50 -9.48
N LYS A 62 20.18 -15.51 -9.73
CA LYS A 62 19.89 -14.09 -9.44
C LYS A 62 18.60 -13.62 -10.07
N THR A 63 18.42 -13.92 -11.35
CA THR A 63 17.22 -13.54 -12.10
C THR A 63 15.96 -14.19 -11.51
N SER A 64 16.06 -15.45 -11.09
CA SER A 64 14.96 -16.16 -10.43
C SER A 64 14.62 -15.58 -9.06
N MET A 65 15.62 -15.34 -8.21
CA MET A 65 15.44 -14.82 -6.85
C MET A 65 14.88 -13.40 -6.85
N GLU A 66 15.34 -12.53 -7.76
CA GLU A 66 14.79 -11.17 -7.89
C GLU A 66 13.33 -11.18 -8.37
N LYS A 67 12.95 -12.12 -9.23
CA LYS A 67 11.54 -12.31 -9.64
C LYS A 67 10.68 -12.74 -8.45
N GLN A 68 11.15 -13.70 -7.65
CA GLN A 68 10.45 -14.15 -6.44
C GLN A 68 10.32 -13.03 -5.41
N LYS A 69 11.40 -12.28 -5.16
CA LYS A 69 11.40 -11.10 -4.28
C LYS A 69 10.36 -10.07 -4.73
N THR A 70 10.35 -9.72 -6.02
CA THR A 70 9.40 -8.74 -6.55
C THR A 70 7.95 -9.22 -6.40
N ALA A 71 7.68 -10.50 -6.69
CA ALA A 71 6.36 -11.09 -6.53
C ALA A 71 5.91 -11.12 -5.06
N LEU A 72 6.82 -11.46 -4.14
CA LEU A 72 6.56 -11.49 -2.70
C LEU A 72 6.26 -10.09 -2.15
N ILE A 73 7.03 -9.07 -2.57
CA ILE A 73 6.80 -7.67 -2.18
C ILE A 73 5.41 -7.21 -2.62
N ASP A 74 5.03 -7.44 -3.89
CA ASP A 74 3.69 -7.06 -4.40
C ASP A 74 2.57 -7.80 -3.64
N ALA A 75 2.75 -9.10 -3.35
CA ALA A 75 1.80 -9.88 -2.59
C ALA A 75 1.64 -9.39 -1.14
N LEU A 76 2.74 -9.16 -0.42
CA LEU A 76 2.71 -8.64 0.95
C LEU A 76 2.06 -7.25 1.02
N ALA A 77 2.44 -6.34 0.11
CA ALA A 77 1.88 -5.00 0.06
C ALA A 77 0.37 -5.01 -0.20
N ARG A 78 -0.10 -5.86 -1.13
CA ARG A 78 -1.53 -5.99 -1.44
C ARG A 78 -2.31 -6.70 -0.34
N LYS A 79 -1.79 -7.79 0.23
CA LYS A 79 -2.41 -8.48 1.37
C LYS A 79 -2.60 -7.54 2.55
N GLY A 80 -1.54 -6.83 2.93
CA GLY A 80 -1.55 -5.89 4.04
C GLY A 80 -2.50 -4.72 3.82
N SER A 81 -2.44 -4.07 2.65
CA SER A 81 -3.34 -2.97 2.30
C SER A 81 -4.81 -3.41 2.31
N THR A 82 -5.08 -4.62 1.80
CA THR A 82 -6.43 -5.18 1.77
C THR A 82 -6.94 -5.51 3.16
N LEU A 83 -6.10 -6.08 4.03
CA LEU A 83 -6.44 -6.37 5.41
C LEU A 83 -6.73 -5.09 6.21
N ALA A 84 -5.95 -4.03 5.99
CA ALA A 84 -6.19 -2.72 6.58
C ALA A 84 -7.51 -2.08 6.08
N LYS A 85 -7.88 -2.27 4.81
CA LYS A 85 -9.19 -1.85 4.29
C LYS A 85 -10.33 -2.60 4.99
N PHE A 86 -10.23 -3.92 5.14
CA PHE A 86 -11.22 -4.71 5.89
C PHE A 86 -11.39 -4.21 7.33
N LEU A 87 -10.31 -3.76 7.96
CA LEU A 87 -10.36 -3.21 9.33
C LEU A 87 -11.02 -1.82 9.40
N LEU A 88 -10.63 -0.91 8.50
CA LEU A 88 -11.04 0.50 8.56
C LEU A 88 -12.35 0.79 7.85
N MET A 89 -12.80 -0.11 6.97
CA MET A 89 -14.04 0.03 6.19
C MET A 89 -14.92 -1.21 6.33
N PRO A 90 -15.32 -1.59 7.55
CA PRO A 90 -16.04 -2.83 7.79
C PRO A 90 -17.39 -2.84 7.06
N ASP A 91 -18.13 -1.73 7.07
CA ASP A 91 -19.44 -1.62 6.42
C ASP A 91 -19.40 -1.85 4.90
N LYS A 92 -18.24 -1.63 4.28
CA LYS A 92 -18.04 -1.78 2.82
C LYS A 92 -17.54 -3.17 2.42
N LEU A 93 -16.95 -3.92 3.34
CA LEU A 93 -16.12 -5.08 3.01
C LEU A 93 -16.41 -6.33 3.85
N VAL A 94 -16.92 -6.16 5.07
CA VAL A 94 -17.28 -7.26 5.95
C VAL A 94 -18.64 -7.80 5.50
N GLY A 95 -18.59 -8.96 4.83
CA GLY A 95 -19.71 -9.88 4.74
C GLY A 95 -19.50 -11.01 5.75
N ASP A 96 -20.52 -11.83 5.97
CA ASP A 96 -20.51 -12.99 6.86
C ASP A 96 -19.40 -14.00 6.41
N GLY A 97 -18.15 -13.84 6.84
CA GLY A 97 -17.03 -14.62 6.28
C GLY A 97 -15.63 -14.46 6.89
N ASP A 98 -14.83 -15.52 6.67
CA ASP A 98 -13.52 -15.94 7.24
C ASP A 98 -12.41 -14.92 7.52
N ILE A 99 -12.41 -13.73 6.92
CA ILE A 99 -11.28 -12.79 7.04
C ILE A 99 -11.48 -11.94 8.28
N LYS A 100 -10.73 -12.24 9.35
CA LYS A 100 -10.72 -11.46 10.59
C LYS A 100 -9.51 -10.53 10.61
N PRO A 101 -9.65 -9.26 10.22
CA PRO A 101 -8.54 -8.33 10.29
C PRO A 101 -8.21 -8.01 11.75
N THR A 102 -6.93 -8.12 12.11
CA THR A 102 -6.41 -7.63 13.39
C THR A 102 -5.24 -6.67 13.14
N LEU A 103 -5.00 -5.78 14.10
CA LEU A 103 -3.89 -4.83 14.00
C LEU A 103 -2.54 -5.55 14.00
N GLU A 104 -2.43 -6.62 14.80
CA GLU A 104 -1.24 -7.45 14.90
C GLU A 104 -0.92 -8.12 13.56
N ALA A 105 -1.94 -8.68 12.88
CA ALA A 105 -1.74 -9.31 11.58
C ALA A 105 -1.31 -8.30 10.51
N ILE A 106 -1.82 -7.07 10.56
CA ILE A 106 -1.40 -5.99 9.65
C ILE A 106 0.05 -5.59 9.93
N ASP A 107 0.44 -5.48 11.20
CA ASP A 107 1.81 -5.12 11.60
C ASP A 107 2.82 -6.22 11.26
N ASP A 108 2.48 -7.48 11.49
CA ASP A 108 3.32 -8.62 11.11
C ASP A 108 3.60 -8.66 9.61
N ILE A 109 2.59 -8.39 8.77
CA ILE A 109 2.76 -8.31 7.31
C ILE A 109 3.67 -7.14 6.94
N TRP A 110 3.54 -5.99 7.61
CA TRP A 110 4.40 -4.82 7.39
C TRP A 110 5.85 -5.11 7.77
N LEU A 111 6.09 -5.68 8.95
CA LEU A 111 7.42 -6.10 9.38
C LEU A 111 8.02 -7.15 8.44
N ASN A 112 7.20 -8.04 7.89
CA ASN A 112 7.66 -9.01 6.90
C ASN A 112 8.05 -8.34 5.57
N LEU A 113 7.26 -7.38 5.09
CA LEU A 113 7.59 -6.60 3.89
C LEU A 113 8.93 -5.88 4.06
N LEU A 114 9.18 -5.27 5.21
CA LEU A 114 10.39 -4.51 5.49
C LEU A 114 11.68 -5.34 5.53
N LYS A 115 11.60 -6.68 5.52
CA LYS A 115 12.77 -7.54 5.35
C LYS A 115 13.33 -7.49 3.92
N TYR A 116 12.52 -7.10 2.94
CA TYR A 116 12.87 -7.15 1.52
C TYR A 116 12.99 -5.77 0.87
N VAL A 117 12.40 -4.75 1.47
CA VAL A 117 12.36 -3.38 0.93
C VAL A 117 12.40 -2.34 2.04
N GLU A 118 12.94 -1.17 1.74
CA GLU A 118 12.93 -0.06 2.68
C GLU A 118 11.55 0.60 2.79
N SER A 119 11.22 1.11 3.96
CA SER A 119 9.99 1.89 4.18
C SER A 119 9.92 3.18 3.33
N SER A 120 11.06 3.66 2.84
CA SER A 120 11.19 4.82 1.95
C SER A 120 10.82 4.53 0.49
N ASP A 121 10.78 3.26 0.06
CA ASP A 121 10.44 2.90 -1.31
C ASP A 121 8.95 3.11 -1.55
N LEU A 122 8.59 4.22 -2.18
CA LEU A 122 7.20 4.59 -2.40
C LEU A 122 6.48 3.64 -3.36
N LYS A 123 7.21 3.04 -4.31
CA LYS A 123 6.65 2.14 -5.31
C LYS A 123 6.25 0.81 -4.68
N ALA A 124 7.12 0.25 -3.83
CA ALA A 124 6.91 -1.05 -3.20
C ALA A 124 6.15 -0.94 -1.87
N ALA A 125 6.52 -0.01 -1.00
CA ALA A 125 6.02 0.09 0.36
C ALA A 125 5.03 1.26 0.56
N GLY A 126 5.05 2.29 -0.28
CA GLY A 126 4.27 3.53 -0.07
C GLY A 126 2.77 3.29 0.12
N TYR A 127 2.13 2.55 -0.79
CA TYR A 127 0.69 2.31 -0.73
C TYR A 127 0.26 1.54 0.52
N PHE A 128 0.96 0.46 0.86
CA PHE A 128 0.68 -0.28 2.09
C PHE A 128 1.06 0.55 3.32
N GLY A 129 2.12 1.35 3.27
CA GLY A 129 2.55 2.22 4.34
C GLY A 129 1.49 3.26 4.73
N LEU A 130 0.74 3.79 3.78
CA LEU A 130 -0.41 4.66 4.05
C LEU A 130 -1.49 3.92 4.84
N TRP A 131 -1.89 2.73 4.38
CA TRP A 131 -2.92 1.92 5.03
C TRP A 131 -2.50 1.38 6.40
N HIS A 132 -1.24 0.95 6.55
CA HIS A 132 -0.65 0.51 7.81
C HIS A 132 -0.61 1.67 8.82
N ALA A 133 -0.18 2.87 8.40
CA ALA A 133 -0.21 4.05 9.25
C ALA A 133 -1.63 4.48 9.64
N ALA A 134 -2.60 4.38 8.72
CA ALA A 134 -4.00 4.65 9.01
C ALA A 134 -4.56 3.65 10.03
N ALA A 135 -4.31 2.35 9.85
CA ALA A 135 -4.81 1.30 10.74
C ALA A 135 -4.30 1.46 12.18
N LEU A 136 -3.05 1.89 12.35
CA LEU A 136 -2.42 2.10 13.66
C LEU A 136 -2.66 3.51 14.25
N ASN A 137 -3.50 4.35 13.62
CA ASN A 137 -3.73 5.75 14.02
C ASN A 137 -2.44 6.61 14.05
N GLN A 138 -1.46 6.28 13.21
CA GLN A 138 -0.19 6.99 13.11
C GLN A 138 -0.23 8.04 12.00
N HIS A 139 -1.15 8.99 12.11
CA HIS A 139 -1.46 9.96 11.04
C HIS A 139 -0.29 10.88 10.69
N GLY A 140 0.63 11.17 11.62
CA GLY A 140 1.87 11.90 11.31
C GLY A 140 2.79 11.14 10.35
N ARG A 141 2.89 9.81 10.49
CA ARG A 141 3.64 8.96 9.56
C ARG A 141 2.92 8.84 8.22
N LEU A 142 1.60 8.75 8.25
CA LEU A 142 0.78 8.79 7.03
C LEU A 142 1.04 10.06 6.24
N LEU A 143 0.99 11.24 6.87
CA LEU A 143 1.30 12.52 6.23
C LEU A 143 2.71 12.57 5.65
N LYS A 144 3.70 12.02 6.35
CA LYS A 144 5.07 11.94 5.85
C LYS A 144 5.18 11.11 4.57
N VAL A 145 4.52 9.97 4.49
CA VAL A 145 4.51 9.12 3.29
C VAL A 145 3.70 9.77 2.17
N ALA A 146 2.50 10.27 2.49
CA ALA A 146 1.61 10.92 1.53
C ALA A 146 2.25 12.18 0.91
N GLY A 147 2.97 12.97 1.71
CA GLY A 147 3.71 14.14 1.23
C GLY A 147 4.77 13.78 0.20
N LYS A 148 5.58 12.74 0.47
CA LYS A 148 6.56 12.24 -0.50
C LYS A 148 5.91 11.71 -1.78
N MET A 149 4.80 10.97 -1.66
CA MET A 149 4.05 10.51 -2.83
C MET A 149 3.50 11.68 -3.64
N TYR A 150 3.07 12.76 -2.98
CA TYR A 150 2.54 13.95 -3.61
C TYR A 150 3.62 14.75 -4.36
N GLU A 151 4.86 14.75 -3.85
CA GLU A 151 6.02 15.33 -4.52
C GLU A 151 6.37 14.58 -5.83
N GLU A 152 6.27 13.24 -5.85
CA GLU A 152 6.51 12.46 -7.07
C GLU A 152 5.37 12.60 -8.10
N LYS A 153 4.13 12.48 -7.64
CA LYS A 153 2.94 12.58 -8.48
C LYS A 153 1.75 13.07 -7.66
N SER A 154 1.38 14.33 -7.88
CA SER A 154 0.19 14.90 -7.28
C SER A 154 -1.08 14.31 -7.89
N SER A 155 -2.08 14.07 -7.04
CA SER A 155 -3.43 13.69 -7.44
C SER A 155 -4.44 14.25 -6.43
N LYS A 156 -5.69 14.42 -6.88
CA LYS A 156 -6.75 14.91 -6.00
C LYS A 156 -7.03 13.92 -4.88
N GLU A 157 -7.05 12.63 -5.18
CA GLU A 157 -7.30 11.55 -4.22
C GLU A 157 -6.22 11.52 -3.12
N LEU A 158 -4.96 11.79 -3.47
CA LEU A 158 -3.87 11.87 -2.52
C LEU A 158 -3.98 13.12 -1.63
N GLU A 159 -4.44 14.24 -2.21
CA GLU A 159 -4.75 15.44 -1.43
C GLU A 159 -5.91 15.21 -0.46
N ASP A 160 -6.97 14.54 -0.90
CA ASP A 160 -8.10 14.18 -0.04
C ASP A 160 -7.65 13.28 1.14
N CYS A 161 -6.73 12.34 0.89
CA CYS A 161 -6.08 11.52 1.91
C CYS A 161 -5.26 12.37 2.91
N ILE A 162 -4.49 13.35 2.42
CA ILE A 162 -3.73 14.29 3.25
C ILE A 162 -4.67 15.15 4.12
N VAL A 163 -5.73 15.70 3.54
CA VAL A 163 -6.75 16.48 4.25
C VAL A 163 -7.41 15.65 5.34
N TRP A 164 -7.80 14.41 5.02
CA TRP A 164 -8.36 13.48 6.00
C TRP A 164 -7.42 13.25 7.17
N ALA A 165 -6.14 12.96 6.90
CA ALA A 165 -5.14 12.73 7.94
C ALA A 165 -4.84 13.97 8.79
N MET A 166 -4.86 15.18 8.20
CA MET A 166 -4.78 16.43 8.95
C MET A 166 -5.98 16.61 9.90
N GLY A 167 -7.18 16.25 9.45
CA GLY A 167 -8.38 16.24 10.27
C GLY A 167 -8.26 15.29 11.48
N GLN A 168 -7.71 14.09 11.29
CA GLN A 168 -7.46 13.14 12.39
C GLN A 168 -6.47 13.68 13.44
N LEU A 169 -5.60 14.62 13.07
CA LEU A 169 -4.66 15.29 13.97
C LEU A 169 -5.22 16.59 14.60
N GLY A 170 -6.45 16.99 14.25
CA GLY A 170 -7.02 18.28 14.66
C GLY A 170 -6.38 19.49 14.00
N TRP A 171 -5.69 19.32 12.87
CA TRP A 171 -5.04 20.41 12.13
C TRP A 171 -6.03 21.09 11.18
N ASP A 172 -7.17 21.53 11.72
CA ASP A 172 -8.31 22.03 10.93
C ASP A 172 -7.93 23.20 10.02
N HIS A 173 -7.08 24.11 10.52
CA HIS A 173 -6.59 25.24 9.73
C HIS A 173 -5.83 24.79 8.47
N ALA A 174 -5.00 23.75 8.58
CA ALA A 174 -4.23 23.21 7.48
C ALA A 174 -5.14 22.43 6.52
N ALA A 175 -6.02 21.58 7.05
CA ALA A 175 -7.01 20.83 6.27
C ALA A 175 -7.89 21.78 5.44
N GLN A 176 -8.40 22.85 6.04
CA GLN A 176 -9.20 23.87 5.34
C GLN A 176 -8.41 24.62 4.29
N HIS A 177 -7.16 25.01 4.60
CA HIS A 177 -6.30 25.69 3.63
C HIS A 177 -6.05 24.83 2.38
N VAL A 178 -5.72 23.56 2.57
CA VAL A 178 -5.49 22.60 1.48
C VAL A 178 -6.79 22.41 0.68
N THR A 179 -7.91 22.13 1.35
CA THR A 179 -9.23 21.93 0.72
C THR A 179 -9.67 23.12 -0.14
N ARG A 180 -9.50 24.36 0.37
CA ARG A 180 -9.83 25.57 -0.38
C ARG A 180 -8.93 25.76 -1.60
N SER A 181 -7.68 25.31 -1.49
CA SER A 181 -6.69 25.38 -2.57
C SER A 181 -6.86 24.28 -3.62
N THR A 182 -7.61 23.21 -3.31
CA THR A 182 -7.86 22.09 -4.24
C THR A 182 -8.53 22.54 -5.54
N LEU A 183 -9.50 23.46 -5.48
CA LEU A 183 -10.22 23.95 -6.67
C LEU A 183 -9.32 24.73 -7.64
N VAL A 184 -8.26 25.34 -7.12
CA VAL A 184 -7.27 26.07 -7.92
C VAL A 184 -6.24 25.10 -8.52
N ARG A 185 -5.85 24.08 -7.76
CA ARG A 185 -4.85 23.07 -8.18
C ARG A 185 -5.41 22.02 -9.14
N PHE A 186 -6.68 21.66 -8.98
CA PHE A 186 -7.40 20.69 -9.80
C PHE A 186 -8.69 21.30 -10.37
N PRO A 187 -8.57 22.30 -11.27
CA PRO A 187 -9.73 22.94 -11.85
C PRO A 187 -10.50 21.95 -12.75
N PRO A 188 -11.84 22.03 -12.80
CA PRO A 188 -12.65 21.12 -13.62
C PRO A 188 -12.45 21.34 -15.13
N VAL A 189 -12.05 22.55 -15.52
CA VAL A 189 -11.78 22.94 -16.89
C VAL A 189 -10.57 23.87 -16.93
N TYR A 190 -9.90 23.91 -18.07
CA TYR A 190 -8.83 24.88 -18.28
C TYR A 190 -9.38 26.31 -18.18
N ARG A 191 -8.55 27.22 -17.66
CA ARG A 191 -8.85 28.64 -17.65
C ARG A 191 -9.01 29.13 -19.08
N VAL A 192 -10.08 29.88 -19.34
CA VAL A 192 -10.31 30.54 -20.64
C VAL A 192 -9.22 31.57 -20.92
N PHE A 193 -8.90 31.77 -22.20
CA PHE A 193 -7.90 32.73 -22.68
C PHE A 193 -8.40 34.18 -22.59
#